data_AF-A0A9X2HEB4-F1
#
_entry.id   AF-A0A9X2HEB4-F1
#
_cell.length_a   1.000
_cell.length_b   1.000
_cell.length_c   1.000
_cell.angle_alpha   90.00
_cell.angle_beta   90.00
_cell.angle_gamma   90.00
#
_symmetry.space_group_name_H-M   'P 1'
#
loop_
_entity.id
_entity.type
_entity.pdbx_description
1 polymer ?
#
loop_
_entity_poly.entity_id
_entity_poly.type
_entity_poly.pdbx_seq_one_letter_code
_entity_poly.pdbx_strand_id
1 'polypeptide(L)'
;MDDVAIVGALRTPVVSRSRGFAGTTVDELAAHALAAVAAAGGRRPDAVVLGNCTGPGGNLGRIAALGAGFGESCAGWGVDAQCGSGLIAVAEATRHVRETGGAAAAGGEAGAAEPAPVTVGLIPTMGALHEGHATLIRRALEQNDVVAVSIFVNPLQFGPGEDYESYPRPLEADLQMLRDLGVDLAFVPERETMYPGGRPLVSLSSGELGTRFEGASRPGHFDGVLTVVAKLFNLFVAAAGPHRVRAYFGQKDAQQVAIVQRLVADLNVPVTIVPVAIVREEGGLAMSSRNTYLDEESRRAALVLSRTLALLREEGLSRGYAGIDLESARSRIEERDGVELDYLEIVDPSTFDAPTEASTRAMAMAAIRVGGTRLIDNMDVL
;
A
#
# COMPACT_ATOMS: atom_id res chain seq x y z
N MET A 1 -1.24 -32.58 -43.33
CA MET A 1 -1.13 -31.99 -41.99
C MET A 1 -2.40 -31.20 -41.86
N ASP A 2 -3.40 -31.78 -41.18
CA ASP A 2 -4.72 -31.17 -41.11
C ASP A 2 -4.67 -30.17 -39.95
N ASP A 3 -4.49 -28.90 -40.32
CA ASP A 3 -4.38 -27.81 -39.36
C ASP A 3 -5.69 -27.63 -38.61
N VAL A 4 -5.63 -27.60 -37.27
CA VAL A 4 -6.78 -27.34 -36.40
C VAL A 4 -6.82 -25.84 -36.13
N ALA A 5 -7.94 -25.19 -36.47
CA ALA A 5 -8.13 -23.76 -36.28
C ALA A 5 -9.22 -23.49 -35.23
N ILE A 6 -9.02 -22.42 -34.46
CA ILE A 6 -10.06 -21.87 -33.58
C ILE A 6 -10.99 -21.01 -34.43
N VAL A 7 -12.25 -21.45 -34.57
CA VAL A 7 -13.27 -20.78 -35.40
C VAL A 7 -14.24 -19.91 -34.61
N GLY A 8 -14.14 -19.94 -33.28
CA GLY A 8 -14.96 -19.14 -32.37
C GLY A 8 -14.48 -19.28 -30.93
N ALA A 9 -14.64 -18.22 -30.15
CA ALA A 9 -14.34 -18.19 -28.72
C ALA A 9 -15.31 -17.24 -28.02
N LEU A 10 -15.76 -17.61 -26.83
CA LEU A 10 -16.62 -16.78 -25.99
C LEU A 10 -16.22 -16.97 -24.53
N ARG A 11 -16.38 -15.91 -23.74
CA ARG A 11 -16.20 -15.94 -22.30
C ARG A 11 -17.55 -15.65 -21.64
N THR A 12 -17.94 -16.44 -20.64
CA THR A 12 -19.08 -16.12 -19.77
C THR A 12 -18.74 -14.93 -18.87
N PRO A 13 -19.72 -14.12 -18.43
CA PRO A 13 -19.47 -13.03 -17.50
C PRO A 13 -18.90 -13.53 -16.16
N VAL A 14 -17.90 -12.81 -15.62
CA VAL A 14 -17.41 -12.99 -14.24
C VAL A 14 -18.26 -12.08 -13.35
N VAL A 15 -19.00 -12.65 -12.39
CA VAL A 15 -19.88 -11.84 -11.53
C VAL A 15 -19.67 -12.11 -10.05
N SER A 16 -19.25 -11.07 -9.33
CA SER A 16 -19.42 -10.94 -7.88
C SER A 16 -20.37 -9.79 -7.50
N ARG A 17 -20.81 -8.96 -8.45
CA ARG A 17 -21.66 -7.78 -8.18
C ARG A 17 -23.14 -8.11 -8.39
N SER A 18 -23.97 -7.76 -7.39
CA SER A 18 -25.44 -7.83 -7.36
C SER A 18 -26.13 -9.21 -7.50
N ARG A 19 -25.41 -10.34 -7.46
CA ARG A 19 -25.99 -11.71 -7.42
C ARG A 19 -26.96 -12.07 -8.57
N GLY A 20 -26.89 -11.38 -9.71
CA GLY A 20 -27.85 -11.55 -10.82
C GLY A 20 -27.94 -12.97 -11.40
N PHE A 21 -26.91 -13.79 -11.22
CA PHE A 21 -26.85 -15.21 -11.64
C PHE A 21 -26.68 -16.18 -10.46
N ALA A 22 -27.01 -15.77 -9.23
CA ALA A 22 -26.80 -16.60 -8.04
C ALA A 22 -27.63 -17.91 -8.03
N GLY A 23 -28.67 -18.01 -8.87
CA GLY A 23 -29.44 -19.23 -9.07
C GLY A 23 -29.05 -20.03 -10.31
N THR A 24 -28.06 -19.58 -11.10
CA THR A 24 -27.64 -20.26 -12.33
C THR A 24 -26.47 -21.19 -12.04
N THR A 25 -26.61 -22.44 -12.46
CA THR A 25 -25.60 -23.48 -12.28
C THR A 25 -24.49 -23.40 -13.33
N VAL A 26 -23.36 -24.07 -13.07
CA VAL A 26 -22.19 -24.07 -13.97
C VAL A 26 -22.54 -24.68 -15.33
N ASP A 27 -23.34 -25.75 -15.35
CA ASP A 27 -23.80 -26.40 -16.57
C ASP A 27 -24.77 -25.53 -17.38
N GLU A 28 -25.66 -24.77 -16.74
CA GLU A 28 -26.54 -23.81 -17.42
C GLU A 28 -25.75 -22.67 -18.07
N LEU A 29 -24.76 -22.12 -17.36
CA LEU A 29 -23.86 -21.09 -17.90
C LEU A 29 -23.03 -21.63 -19.07
N ALA A 30 -22.46 -22.83 -18.90
CA ALA A 30 -21.68 -23.49 -19.94
C ALA A 30 -22.54 -23.82 -21.17
N ALA A 31 -23.77 -24.31 -20.99
CA ALA A 31 -24.71 -24.58 -22.06
C ALA A 31 -25.01 -23.33 -22.90
N HIS A 32 -25.23 -22.19 -22.24
CA HIS A 32 -25.48 -20.93 -22.93
C HIS A 32 -24.27 -20.48 -23.75
N ALA A 33 -23.07 -20.54 -23.17
CA ALA A 33 -21.83 -20.17 -23.86
C ALA A 33 -21.53 -21.10 -25.05
N LEU A 34 -21.74 -22.40 -24.88
CA LEU A 34 -21.55 -23.40 -25.93
C LEU A 34 -22.50 -23.15 -27.10
N ALA A 35 -23.78 -22.94 -26.84
CA ALA A 35 -24.76 -22.64 -27.89
C ALA A 35 -24.39 -21.36 -28.66
N ALA A 36 -23.96 -20.31 -27.95
CA ALA A 36 -23.53 -19.05 -28.56
C ALA A 36 -22.24 -19.19 -29.39
N VAL A 37 -21.23 -19.95 -28.90
CA VAL A 37 -20.00 -20.24 -29.66
C VAL A 37 -20.29 -21.06 -30.91
N ALA A 38 -21.11 -22.09 -30.82
CA ALA A 38 -21.47 -22.91 -31.97
C ALA A 38 -22.23 -22.10 -33.03
N ALA A 39 -23.11 -21.20 -32.61
CA ALA A 39 -23.80 -20.27 -33.51
C ALA A 39 -22.81 -19.30 -34.18
N ALA A 40 -21.89 -18.71 -33.42
CA ALA A 40 -20.89 -17.78 -33.94
C ALA A 40 -19.87 -18.45 -34.89
N GLY A 41 -19.43 -19.67 -34.57
CA GLY A 41 -18.49 -20.45 -35.37
C GLY A 41 -19.11 -21.15 -36.58
N GLY A 42 -20.44 -21.07 -36.76
CA GLY A 42 -21.16 -21.63 -37.91
C GLY A 42 -21.13 -23.17 -38.03
N ARG A 43 -20.64 -23.87 -37.01
CA ARG A 43 -20.53 -25.34 -36.99
C ARG A 43 -20.83 -25.87 -35.59
N ARG A 44 -21.72 -26.87 -35.52
CA ARG A 44 -22.03 -27.57 -34.27
C ARG A 44 -20.88 -28.52 -33.89
N PRO A 45 -20.42 -28.54 -32.63
CA PRO A 45 -19.43 -29.50 -32.18
C PRO A 45 -20.02 -30.91 -32.01
N ASP A 46 -19.24 -31.94 -32.34
CA ASP A 46 -19.51 -33.35 -32.03
C ASP A 46 -18.83 -33.82 -30.74
N ALA A 47 -17.99 -32.98 -30.12
CA ALA A 47 -17.46 -33.20 -28.77
C ALA A 47 -17.39 -31.91 -27.94
N VAL A 48 -17.64 -32.01 -26.63
CA VAL A 48 -17.49 -30.94 -25.64
C VAL A 48 -16.54 -31.39 -24.53
N VAL A 49 -15.47 -30.63 -24.30
CA VAL A 49 -14.50 -30.90 -23.23
C VAL A 49 -14.45 -29.71 -22.27
N LEU A 50 -14.80 -29.92 -21.00
CA LEU A 50 -14.81 -28.86 -19.98
C LEU A 50 -13.75 -29.12 -18.89
N GLY A 51 -12.81 -28.18 -18.72
CA GLY A 51 -11.75 -28.22 -17.72
C GLY A 51 -12.14 -27.55 -16.40
N ASN A 52 -11.76 -28.14 -15.25
CA ASN A 52 -11.88 -27.55 -13.92
C ASN A 52 -13.31 -27.05 -13.59
N CYS A 53 -14.34 -27.73 -14.09
CA CYS A 53 -15.72 -27.42 -13.72
C CYS A 53 -16.16 -28.37 -12.60
N THR A 54 -16.61 -27.83 -11.47
CA THR A 54 -17.13 -28.62 -10.34
C THR A 54 -18.61 -28.32 -10.11
N GLY A 55 -19.40 -29.33 -9.76
CA GLY A 55 -20.85 -29.19 -9.57
C GLY A 55 -21.51 -30.45 -9.04
N PRO A 56 -22.73 -30.36 -8.49
CA PRO A 56 -23.44 -31.50 -7.93
C PRO A 56 -23.92 -32.43 -9.06
N GLY A 57 -23.21 -33.55 -9.26
CA GLY A 57 -23.69 -34.69 -10.02
C GLY A 57 -23.25 -34.74 -11.48
N GLY A 58 -22.34 -35.67 -11.77
CA GLY A 58 -22.14 -36.21 -13.11
C GLY A 58 -21.18 -35.44 -14.02
N ASN A 59 -21.19 -35.84 -15.29
CA ASN A 59 -20.28 -35.34 -16.31
C ASN A 59 -20.78 -33.99 -16.86
N LEU A 60 -20.22 -32.89 -16.36
CA LEU A 60 -20.65 -31.53 -16.72
C LEU A 60 -20.46 -31.21 -18.22
N GLY A 61 -19.42 -31.74 -18.87
CA GLY A 61 -19.26 -31.60 -20.32
C GLY A 61 -20.44 -32.17 -21.08
N ARG A 62 -20.95 -33.34 -20.65
CA ARG A 62 -22.15 -33.95 -21.22
C ARG A 62 -23.43 -33.19 -20.88
N ILE A 63 -23.61 -32.76 -19.63
CA ILE A 63 -24.81 -32.04 -19.20
C ILE A 63 -24.92 -30.70 -19.95
N ALA A 64 -23.82 -29.95 -20.04
CA ALA A 64 -23.77 -28.69 -20.75
C ALA A 64 -23.99 -28.85 -22.27
N ALA A 65 -23.46 -29.92 -22.88
CA ALA A 65 -23.71 -30.23 -24.30
C ALA A 65 -25.20 -30.48 -24.58
N LEU A 66 -25.88 -31.23 -23.70
CA LEU A 66 -27.33 -31.46 -23.80
C LEU A 66 -28.12 -30.16 -23.57
N GLY A 67 -27.74 -29.36 -22.57
CA GLY A 67 -28.35 -28.05 -22.30
C GLY A 67 -28.18 -27.04 -23.45
N ALA A 68 -27.06 -27.10 -24.18
CA ALA A 68 -26.82 -26.32 -25.40
C ALA A 68 -27.61 -26.84 -26.61
N GLY A 69 -28.36 -27.93 -26.45
CA GLY A 69 -29.17 -28.56 -27.49
C GLY A 69 -28.35 -29.44 -28.45
N PHE A 70 -27.09 -29.77 -28.16
CA PHE A 70 -26.19 -30.50 -29.09
C PHE A 70 -26.60 -31.93 -29.41
N GLY A 71 -27.59 -32.46 -28.70
CA GLY A 71 -28.18 -33.77 -28.96
C GLY A 71 -27.30 -34.92 -28.46
N GLU A 72 -27.84 -36.13 -28.51
CA GLU A 72 -27.21 -37.27 -27.84
C GLU A 72 -25.92 -37.74 -28.51
N SER A 73 -25.75 -37.47 -29.81
CA SER A 73 -24.56 -37.82 -30.60
C SER A 73 -23.34 -36.95 -30.30
N CYS A 74 -23.50 -35.82 -29.60
CA CYS A 74 -22.38 -34.97 -29.20
C CYS A 74 -21.74 -35.52 -27.92
N ALA A 75 -20.52 -36.06 -28.02
CA ALA A 75 -19.80 -36.54 -26.85
C ALA A 75 -19.51 -35.40 -25.87
N GLY A 76 -19.44 -35.68 -24.58
CA GLY A 76 -19.12 -34.67 -23.57
C GLY A 76 -18.39 -35.26 -22.39
N TRP A 77 -17.30 -34.64 -21.95
CA TRP A 77 -16.57 -35.01 -20.72
C TRP A 77 -15.92 -33.84 -20.02
N GLY A 78 -15.64 -34.05 -18.73
CA GLY A 78 -14.89 -33.13 -17.89
C GLY A 78 -13.45 -33.56 -17.74
N VAL A 79 -12.54 -32.61 -17.60
CA VAL A 79 -11.14 -32.82 -17.21
C VAL A 79 -10.89 -32.04 -15.93
N ASP A 80 -10.35 -32.71 -14.90
CA ASP A 80 -10.00 -32.05 -13.63
C ASP A 80 -8.57 -32.40 -13.23
N ALA A 81 -7.67 -31.48 -13.59
CA ALA A 81 -6.28 -31.40 -13.17
C ALA A 81 -6.01 -30.02 -12.55
N GLN A 82 -7.02 -29.41 -11.91
CA GLN A 82 -6.95 -28.07 -11.33
C GLN A 82 -6.43 -27.03 -12.34
N CYS A 83 -5.33 -26.33 -12.02
CA CYS A 83 -4.74 -25.23 -12.81
C CYS A 83 -4.35 -25.62 -14.26
N GLY A 84 -4.22 -26.92 -14.56
CA GLY A 84 -3.89 -27.41 -15.91
C GLY A 84 -5.09 -27.76 -16.78
N SER A 85 -6.30 -27.83 -16.21
CA SER A 85 -7.45 -28.47 -16.85
C SER A 85 -7.89 -27.78 -18.14
N GLY A 86 -7.78 -26.44 -18.22
CA GLY A 86 -8.15 -25.69 -19.43
C GLY A 86 -7.25 -26.02 -20.62
N LEU A 87 -5.93 -26.12 -20.41
CA LEU A 87 -4.99 -26.49 -21.47
C LEU A 87 -5.15 -27.96 -21.88
N ILE A 88 -5.44 -28.83 -20.92
CA ILE A 88 -5.70 -30.26 -21.22
C ILE A 88 -7.00 -30.40 -22.01
N ALA A 89 -8.06 -29.67 -21.66
CA ALA A 89 -9.32 -29.66 -22.42
C ALA A 89 -9.11 -29.22 -23.87
N VAL A 90 -8.30 -28.18 -24.10
CA VAL A 90 -7.93 -27.73 -25.46
C VAL A 90 -7.11 -28.80 -26.19
N ALA A 91 -6.16 -29.44 -25.51
CA ALA A 91 -5.34 -30.50 -26.11
C ALA A 91 -6.18 -31.73 -26.52
N GLU A 92 -7.14 -32.14 -25.68
CA GLU A 92 -8.04 -33.25 -25.98
C GLU A 92 -9.02 -32.94 -27.11
N ALA A 93 -9.62 -31.74 -27.10
CA ALA A 93 -10.46 -31.29 -28.20
C ALA A 93 -9.69 -31.21 -29.53
N THR A 94 -8.43 -30.76 -29.49
CA THR A 94 -7.54 -30.73 -30.66
C THR A 94 -7.26 -32.14 -31.18
N ARG A 95 -7.03 -33.11 -30.27
CA ARG A 95 -6.84 -34.52 -30.62
C ARG A 95 -8.10 -35.09 -31.28
N HIS A 96 -9.27 -34.85 -30.69
CA HIS A 96 -10.56 -35.30 -31.23
C HIS A 96 -10.78 -34.78 -32.66
N VAL A 97 -10.58 -33.48 -32.90
CA VAL A 97 -10.74 -32.89 -34.24
C VAL A 97 -9.78 -33.52 -35.26
N ARG A 98 -8.53 -33.82 -34.87
CA ARG A 98 -7.56 -34.49 -35.74
C ARG A 98 -7.94 -35.92 -36.08
N GLU A 99 -8.55 -36.63 -35.14
CA GLU A 99 -8.92 -38.03 -35.30
C GLU A 99 -10.23 -38.20 -36.10
N THR A 100 -11.19 -37.30 -35.92
CA THR A 100 -12.53 -37.43 -36.52
C THR A 100 -12.77 -36.52 -37.74
N GLY A 101 -11.96 -35.47 -37.94
CA GLY A 101 -12.25 -34.39 -38.89
C GLY A 101 -13.46 -33.52 -38.48
N GLY A 102 -13.96 -33.71 -37.26
CA GLY A 102 -15.13 -33.06 -36.69
C GLY A 102 -14.86 -31.64 -36.20
N ALA A 103 -15.70 -31.17 -35.28
CA ALA A 103 -15.55 -29.94 -34.51
C ALA A 103 -15.70 -30.26 -33.02
N ALA A 104 -14.85 -29.67 -32.20
CA ALA A 104 -14.94 -29.80 -30.75
C ALA A 104 -15.04 -28.41 -30.11
N ALA A 105 -15.78 -28.33 -29.00
CA ALA A 105 -15.77 -27.18 -28.12
C ALA A 105 -14.95 -27.53 -26.87
N ALA A 106 -13.94 -26.72 -26.57
CA ALA A 106 -13.18 -26.80 -25.33
C ALA A 106 -13.43 -25.55 -24.50
N GLY A 107 -13.58 -25.74 -23.19
CA GLY A 107 -13.77 -24.64 -22.24
C GLY A 107 -13.46 -25.08 -20.84
N GLY A 108 -13.73 -24.24 -19.86
CA GLY A 108 -13.51 -24.57 -18.46
C GLY A 108 -13.75 -23.37 -17.57
N GLU A 109 -13.78 -23.59 -16.25
CA GLU A 109 -13.72 -22.46 -15.34
C GLU A 109 -12.38 -21.74 -15.54
N ALA A 110 -12.40 -20.41 -15.55
CA ALA A 110 -11.18 -19.61 -15.48
C ALA A 110 -10.62 -19.71 -14.04
N GLY A 111 -10.17 -20.91 -13.66
CA GLY A 111 -9.43 -21.19 -12.43
C GLY A 111 -7.99 -20.70 -12.56
N ALA A 112 -7.81 -19.40 -12.82
CA ALA A 112 -6.83 -18.73 -12.02
C ALA A 112 -7.56 -18.53 -10.68
N ALA A 113 -7.13 -19.24 -9.64
CA ALA A 113 -7.01 -18.47 -8.42
C ALA A 113 -6.17 -17.25 -8.84
N GLU A 114 -6.80 -16.09 -9.07
CA GLU A 114 -6.13 -14.92 -8.53
C GLU A 114 -5.83 -15.33 -7.10
N PRO A 115 -4.55 -15.36 -6.67
CA PRO A 115 -4.28 -15.58 -5.26
C PRO A 115 -5.25 -14.69 -4.50
N ALA A 116 -5.95 -15.26 -3.50
CA ALA A 116 -6.98 -14.56 -2.73
C ALA A 116 -6.49 -13.13 -2.52
N PRO A 117 -7.26 -12.13 -2.95
CA PRO A 117 -6.65 -10.87 -3.31
C PRO A 117 -5.90 -10.28 -2.11
N VAL A 118 -4.58 -10.26 -2.24
CA VAL A 118 -3.65 -10.02 -1.14
C VAL A 118 -3.64 -8.54 -0.81
N THR A 119 -3.88 -8.21 0.45
CA THR A 119 -3.63 -6.87 0.98
C THR A 119 -2.15 -6.74 1.32
N VAL A 120 -1.55 -5.61 0.91
CA VAL A 120 -0.13 -5.32 1.13
C VAL A 120 0.02 -4.17 2.11
N GLY A 121 0.64 -4.44 3.26
CA GLY A 121 1.09 -3.43 4.19
C GLY A 121 2.47 -2.93 3.79
N LEU A 122 2.57 -1.70 3.29
CA LEU A 122 3.84 -1.08 2.90
C LEU A 122 4.35 -0.15 4.01
N ILE A 123 5.61 -0.30 4.42
CA ILE A 123 6.29 0.63 5.32
C ILE A 123 7.47 1.25 4.59
N PRO A 124 7.34 2.49 4.08
CA PRO A 124 8.46 3.20 3.48
C PRO A 124 9.45 3.69 4.55
N THR A 125 10.71 3.27 4.46
CA THR A 125 11.78 3.68 5.40
C THR A 125 13.08 4.05 4.66
N MET A 126 13.98 4.72 5.38
CA MET A 126 15.36 4.94 4.94
C MET A 126 16.36 3.94 5.54
N GLY A 127 15.89 2.89 6.24
CA GLY A 127 16.73 1.98 7.02
C GLY A 127 17.07 2.51 8.41
N ALA A 128 18.12 1.96 9.03
CA ALA A 128 18.49 2.21 10.43
C ALA A 128 17.29 2.04 11.37
N LEU A 129 16.70 0.84 11.30
CA LEU A 129 15.44 0.49 11.92
C LEU A 129 15.55 0.51 13.46
N HIS A 130 14.43 0.81 14.10
CA HIS A 130 14.31 0.95 15.55
C HIS A 130 12.87 0.64 15.99
N GLU A 131 12.57 0.68 17.29
CA GLU A 131 11.27 0.26 17.83
C GLU A 131 10.07 1.06 17.26
N GLY A 132 10.27 2.35 16.93
CA GLY A 132 9.29 3.11 16.16
C GLY A 132 8.91 2.46 14.83
N HIS A 133 9.89 1.97 14.05
CA HIS A 133 9.65 1.22 12.81
C HIS A 133 9.03 -0.16 13.10
N ALA A 134 9.49 -0.85 14.15
CA ALA A 134 8.91 -2.12 14.57
C ALA A 134 7.42 -1.99 14.90
N THR A 135 6.99 -0.86 15.47
CA THR A 135 5.57 -0.59 15.74
C THR A 135 4.76 -0.42 14.45
N LEU A 136 5.31 0.26 13.42
CA LEU A 136 4.68 0.33 12.10
C LEU A 136 4.49 -1.07 11.49
N ILE A 137 5.54 -1.88 11.57
CA ILE A 137 5.57 -3.25 11.04
C ILE A 137 4.55 -4.13 11.77
N ARG A 138 4.54 -4.14 13.10
CA ARG A 138 3.56 -4.90 13.91
C ARG A 138 2.14 -4.50 13.55
N ARG A 139 1.87 -3.21 13.38
CA ARG A 139 0.56 -2.71 12.97
C ARG A 139 0.17 -3.14 11.56
N ALA A 140 1.13 -3.23 10.64
CA ALA A 140 0.90 -3.72 9.28
C ALA A 140 0.62 -5.23 9.27
N LEU A 141 1.34 -6.02 10.07
CA LEU A 141 1.15 -7.47 10.18
C LEU A 141 -0.24 -7.85 10.73
N GLU A 142 -0.80 -7.03 11.62
CA GLU A 142 -2.17 -7.21 12.12
C GLU A 142 -3.26 -7.00 11.06
N GLN A 143 -2.95 -6.35 9.95
CA GLN A 143 -3.94 -5.72 9.08
C GLN A 143 -3.82 -6.10 7.60
N ASN A 144 -2.80 -6.86 7.23
CA ASN A 144 -2.50 -7.19 5.83
C ASN A 144 -2.03 -8.64 5.70
N ASP A 145 -2.24 -9.19 4.51
CA ASP A 145 -1.83 -10.56 4.16
C ASP A 145 -0.33 -10.67 3.87
N VAL A 146 0.27 -9.59 3.33
CA VAL A 146 1.70 -9.46 3.04
C VAL A 146 2.19 -8.12 3.57
N VAL A 147 3.33 -8.11 4.24
CA VAL A 147 4.00 -6.90 4.72
C VAL A 147 5.32 -6.71 3.99
N ALA A 148 5.46 -5.53 3.39
CA ALA A 148 6.66 -5.11 2.70
C ALA A 148 7.26 -3.86 3.36
N VAL A 149 8.57 -3.88 3.59
CA VAL A 149 9.33 -2.73 4.08
C VAL A 149 10.26 -2.28 2.97
N SER A 150 10.20 -1.00 2.58
CA SER A 150 11.23 -0.45 1.69
C SER A 150 12.34 0.17 2.51
N ILE A 151 13.59 -0.10 2.15
CA ILE A 151 14.78 0.51 2.74
C ILE A 151 15.50 1.26 1.62
N PHE A 152 15.34 2.58 1.60
CA PHE A 152 15.99 3.41 0.59
C PHE A 152 16.29 4.80 1.13
N VAL A 153 17.58 5.11 1.31
CA VAL A 153 18.03 6.46 1.66
C VAL A 153 17.89 7.35 0.42
N ASN A 154 16.76 8.04 0.32
CA ASN A 154 16.41 8.84 -0.85
C ASN A 154 17.26 10.12 -0.94
N PRO A 155 18.16 10.31 -1.92
CA PRO A 155 18.94 11.54 -2.04
C PRO A 155 18.11 12.80 -2.29
N LEU A 156 16.90 12.69 -2.85
CA LEU A 156 16.10 13.85 -3.24
C LEU A 156 15.53 14.63 -2.06
N GLN A 157 15.44 14.01 -0.88
CA GLN A 157 14.91 14.63 0.33
C GLN A 157 16.01 15.16 1.26
N PHE A 158 17.26 15.21 0.78
CA PHE A 158 18.38 15.82 1.50
C PHE A 158 18.84 17.10 0.80
N GLY A 159 18.94 18.18 1.57
CA GLY A 159 19.48 19.46 1.11
C GLY A 159 21.02 19.47 1.03
N PRO A 160 21.63 20.47 0.36
CA PRO A 160 23.08 20.67 0.39
C PRO A 160 23.58 20.83 1.84
N GLY A 161 24.59 20.05 2.22
CA GLY A 161 25.15 20.07 3.57
C GLY A 161 24.32 19.35 4.64
N GLU A 162 23.21 18.71 4.28
CA GLU A 162 22.53 17.76 5.15
C GLU A 162 23.30 16.42 5.23
N ASP A 163 22.84 15.54 6.10
CA ASP A 163 23.52 14.31 6.53
C ASP A 163 23.37 13.12 5.56
N TYR A 164 23.20 13.35 4.25
CA TYR A 164 23.02 12.25 3.29
C TYR A 164 24.21 11.27 3.28
N GLU A 165 25.44 11.79 3.23
CA GLU A 165 26.64 10.95 3.20
C GLU A 165 26.84 10.21 4.53
N SER A 166 26.60 10.89 5.66
CA SER A 166 26.74 10.33 7.01
C SER A 166 25.53 9.55 7.51
N TYR A 167 24.45 9.44 6.73
CA TYR A 167 23.24 8.72 7.14
C TYR A 167 23.56 7.23 7.40
N PRO A 168 23.13 6.65 8.54
CA PRO A 168 23.42 5.26 8.88
C PRO A 168 22.78 4.29 7.90
N ARG A 169 23.53 3.29 7.43
CA ARG A 169 23.06 2.24 6.50
C ARG A 169 23.38 0.83 7.00
N PRO A 170 22.89 0.42 8.19
CA PRO A 170 23.21 -0.88 8.79
C PRO A 170 22.35 -2.02 8.20
N LEU A 171 22.45 -2.25 6.89
CA LEU A 171 21.50 -3.12 6.15
C LEU A 171 21.34 -4.52 6.78
N GLU A 172 22.42 -5.16 7.21
CA GLU A 172 22.34 -6.50 7.83
C GLU A 172 21.56 -6.50 9.15
N ALA A 173 21.73 -5.46 9.97
CA ALA A 173 20.99 -5.32 11.22
C ALA A 173 19.50 -5.02 10.94
N ASP A 174 19.22 -4.17 9.94
CA ASP A 174 17.86 -3.89 9.51
C ASP A 174 17.16 -5.17 9.02
N LEU A 175 17.79 -5.92 8.11
CA LEU A 175 17.25 -7.19 7.60
C LEU A 175 17.06 -8.23 8.70
N GLN A 176 17.93 -8.27 9.71
CA GLN A 176 17.75 -9.15 10.85
C GLN A 176 16.50 -8.78 11.66
N MET A 177 16.31 -7.49 11.98
CA MET A 177 15.10 -7.02 12.65
C MET A 177 13.83 -7.35 11.84
N LEU A 178 13.87 -7.17 10.52
CA LEU A 178 12.74 -7.50 9.64
C LEU A 178 12.40 -9.00 9.68
N ARG A 179 13.42 -9.88 9.68
CA ARG A 179 13.24 -11.33 9.82
C ARG A 179 12.62 -11.69 11.17
N ASP A 180 13.14 -11.12 12.25
CA ASP A 180 12.67 -11.39 13.61
C ASP A 180 11.21 -10.94 13.83
N LEU A 181 10.77 -9.89 13.13
CA LEU A 181 9.40 -9.39 13.15
C LEU A 181 8.45 -10.16 12.21
N GLY A 182 8.97 -11.01 11.32
CA GLY A 182 8.16 -11.76 10.36
C GLY A 182 7.70 -10.95 9.14
N VAL A 183 8.52 -10.00 8.67
CA VAL A 183 8.24 -9.25 7.43
C VAL A 183 8.45 -10.14 6.20
N ASP A 184 7.49 -10.15 5.28
CA ASP A 184 7.50 -11.00 4.09
C ASP A 184 8.49 -10.52 3.01
N LEU A 185 8.61 -9.20 2.84
CA LEU A 185 9.41 -8.61 1.78
C LEU A 185 10.20 -7.38 2.27
N ALA A 186 11.52 -7.39 2.05
CA ALA A 186 12.35 -6.20 2.12
C ALA A 186 12.67 -5.71 0.70
N PHE A 187 12.20 -4.51 0.34
CA PHE A 187 12.53 -3.86 -0.92
C PHE A 187 13.71 -2.89 -0.71
N VAL A 188 14.90 -3.31 -1.14
CA VAL A 188 16.17 -2.59 -0.90
C VAL A 188 16.80 -2.19 -2.25
N PRO A 189 16.23 -1.21 -2.98
CA PRO A 189 16.72 -0.86 -4.31
C PRO A 189 18.02 -0.05 -4.24
N GLU A 190 18.85 -0.17 -5.28
CA GLU A 190 19.95 0.76 -5.51
C GLU A 190 19.43 2.12 -6.04
N ARG A 191 20.26 3.15 -5.91
CA ARG A 191 19.94 4.49 -6.43
C ARG A 191 19.65 4.47 -7.92
N GLU A 192 20.43 3.75 -8.72
CA GLU A 192 20.25 3.68 -10.18
C GLU A 192 18.92 3.00 -10.55
N THR A 193 18.44 2.04 -9.74
CA THR A 193 17.13 1.41 -9.91
C THR A 193 16.00 2.40 -9.67
N MET A 194 16.10 3.22 -8.63
CA MET A 194 15.08 4.24 -8.35
C MET A 194 15.17 5.42 -9.30
N TYR A 195 16.37 5.84 -9.66
CA TYR A 195 16.66 7.09 -10.35
C TYR A 195 17.68 6.86 -11.49
N PRO A 196 17.26 6.18 -12.57
CA PRO A 196 18.15 5.88 -13.68
C PRO A 196 18.66 7.16 -14.33
N GLY A 197 19.97 7.27 -14.52
CA GLY A 197 20.60 8.49 -15.02
C GLY A 197 20.67 9.65 -14.01
N GLY A 198 20.42 9.41 -12.72
CA GLY A 198 20.52 10.42 -11.68
C GLY A 198 19.20 11.15 -11.40
N ARG A 199 19.25 12.46 -11.17
CA ARG A 199 18.07 13.22 -10.69
C ARG A 199 16.92 13.13 -11.72
N PRO A 200 15.69 12.75 -11.30
CA PRO A 200 14.55 12.69 -12.20
C PRO A 200 14.28 14.02 -12.90
N LEU A 201 13.92 13.96 -14.18
CA LEU A 201 13.52 15.13 -14.98
C LEU A 201 12.10 15.62 -14.63
N VAL A 202 11.27 14.75 -14.08
CA VAL A 202 9.92 15.05 -13.59
C VAL A 202 9.84 14.68 -12.11
N SER A 203 9.23 15.56 -11.32
CA SER A 203 9.08 15.39 -9.87
C SER A 203 7.74 15.95 -9.40
N LEU A 204 7.34 15.58 -8.18
CA LEU A 204 6.14 16.10 -7.54
C LEU A 204 6.48 17.29 -6.66
N SER A 205 5.58 18.26 -6.60
CA SER A 205 5.66 19.38 -5.67
C SER A 205 4.67 19.19 -4.52
N SER A 206 5.12 19.52 -3.32
CA SER A 206 4.34 19.52 -2.07
C SER A 206 3.50 20.79 -1.89
N GLY A 207 3.59 21.74 -2.83
CA GLY A 207 2.82 22.99 -2.80
C GLY A 207 3.11 23.82 -1.54
N GLU A 208 2.14 24.63 -1.12
CA GLU A 208 2.29 25.48 0.06
C GLU A 208 2.49 24.69 1.37
N LEU A 209 1.96 23.47 1.45
CA LEU A 209 2.14 22.63 2.64
C LEU A 209 3.60 22.29 2.89
N GLY A 210 4.41 22.16 1.83
CA GLY A 210 5.82 21.85 1.94
C GLY A 210 6.74 23.08 2.02
N THR A 211 6.21 24.30 2.07
CA THR A 211 7.01 25.52 2.27
C THR A 211 6.92 26.08 3.69
N ARG A 212 6.04 25.52 4.53
CA ARG A 212 5.81 25.94 5.93
C ARG A 212 6.52 25.01 6.90
N PHE A 213 6.80 25.48 8.13
CA PHE A 213 7.36 24.68 9.24
C PHE A 213 8.60 23.86 8.84
N GLU A 214 8.53 22.52 8.87
CA GLU A 214 9.65 21.67 8.45
C GLU A 214 10.11 21.95 7.02
N GLY A 215 9.19 22.33 6.14
CA GLY A 215 9.47 22.69 4.76
C GLY A 215 10.23 24.00 4.62
N ALA A 216 9.98 24.96 5.52
CA ALA A 216 10.75 26.20 5.59
C ALA A 216 12.17 25.94 6.08
N SER A 217 12.33 25.08 7.08
CA SER A 217 13.64 24.66 7.60
C SER A 217 14.41 23.76 6.63
N ARG A 218 13.71 23.05 5.73
CA ARG A 218 14.29 22.09 4.77
C ARG A 218 13.70 22.27 3.36
N PRO A 219 14.06 23.34 2.63
CA PRO A 219 13.48 23.63 1.32
C PRO A 219 13.65 22.46 0.33
N GLY A 220 12.53 22.06 -0.29
CA GLY A 220 12.49 20.95 -1.26
C GLY A 220 12.49 19.54 -0.64
N HIS A 221 12.59 19.40 0.68
CA HIS A 221 12.56 18.12 1.38
C HIS A 221 11.31 17.29 1.02
N PHE A 222 10.13 17.91 1.14
CA PHE A 222 8.86 17.24 0.90
C PHE A 222 8.60 16.92 -0.58
N ASP A 223 9.15 17.69 -1.51
CA ASP A 223 9.12 17.36 -2.94
C ASP A 223 9.91 16.07 -3.22
N GLY A 224 11.06 15.92 -2.56
CA GLY A 224 11.85 14.71 -2.55
C GLY A 224 11.12 13.50 -1.96
N VAL A 225 10.42 13.70 -0.83
CA VAL A 225 9.59 12.67 -0.18
C VAL A 225 8.43 12.25 -1.08
N LEU A 226 7.66 13.20 -1.62
CA LEU A 226 6.53 12.90 -2.51
C LEU A 226 6.98 12.14 -3.76
N THR A 227 8.10 12.55 -4.35
CA THR A 227 8.64 11.90 -5.54
C THR A 227 8.99 10.43 -5.28
N VAL A 228 9.65 10.11 -4.17
CA VAL A 228 9.99 8.72 -3.85
C VAL A 228 8.76 7.92 -3.43
N VAL A 229 7.88 8.49 -2.61
CA VAL A 229 6.65 7.82 -2.13
C VAL A 229 5.72 7.49 -3.29
N ALA A 230 5.52 8.41 -4.23
CA ALA A 230 4.70 8.14 -5.42
C ALA A 230 5.28 7.03 -6.30
N LYS A 231 6.62 6.95 -6.43
CA LYS A 231 7.26 5.83 -7.14
C LYS A 231 7.04 4.50 -6.43
N LEU A 232 7.20 4.47 -5.10
CA LEU A 232 6.93 3.26 -4.31
C LEU A 232 5.46 2.85 -4.44
N PHE A 233 4.52 3.79 -4.32
CA PHE A 233 3.09 3.50 -4.51
C PHE A 233 2.81 2.93 -5.89
N ASN A 234 3.38 3.50 -6.97
CA ASN A 234 3.20 2.95 -8.32
C ASN A 234 3.73 1.51 -8.44
N LEU A 235 4.91 1.21 -7.88
CA LEU A 235 5.49 -0.13 -7.91
C LEU A 235 4.63 -1.15 -7.16
N PHE A 236 4.22 -0.81 -5.94
CA PHE A 236 3.46 -1.73 -5.08
C PHE A 236 1.99 -1.86 -5.52
N VAL A 237 1.37 -0.79 -6.03
CA VAL A 237 0.02 -0.86 -6.63
C VAL A 237 0.06 -1.66 -7.93
N ALA A 238 1.10 -1.55 -8.75
CA ALA A 238 1.23 -2.38 -9.94
C ALA A 238 1.36 -3.87 -9.59
N ALA A 239 2.02 -4.20 -8.48
CA ALA A 239 2.17 -5.57 -8.00
C ALA A 239 0.91 -6.12 -7.31
N ALA A 240 0.27 -5.33 -6.45
CA ALA A 240 -0.85 -5.80 -5.61
C ALA A 240 -2.24 -5.53 -6.22
N GLY A 241 -2.37 -4.48 -7.03
CA GLY A 241 -3.63 -3.95 -7.53
C GLY A 241 -4.11 -2.70 -6.76
N PRO A 242 -5.06 -1.94 -7.35
CA PRO A 242 -5.57 -0.70 -6.75
C PRO A 242 -6.35 -0.98 -5.46
N HIS A 243 -6.23 -0.08 -4.47
CA HIS A 243 -6.89 -0.12 -3.16
C HIS A 243 -6.53 -1.35 -2.31
N ARG A 244 -5.43 -2.03 -2.63
CA ARG A 244 -4.90 -3.19 -1.89
C ARG A 244 -3.64 -2.89 -1.11
N VAL A 245 -3.05 -1.72 -1.33
CA VAL A 245 -1.87 -1.25 -0.61
C VAL A 245 -2.31 -0.33 0.53
N ARG A 246 -1.90 -0.67 1.76
CA ARG A 246 -2.00 0.18 2.94
C ARG A 246 -0.59 0.64 3.30
N ALA A 247 -0.32 1.93 3.25
CA ALA A 247 1.00 2.49 3.54
C ALA A 247 1.04 3.08 4.95
N TYR A 248 1.96 2.61 5.79
CA TYR A 248 2.04 2.96 7.20
C TYR A 248 3.12 4.02 7.41
N PHE A 249 2.73 5.13 8.04
CA PHE A 249 3.62 6.23 8.36
C PHE A 249 3.48 6.63 9.83
N GLY A 250 4.61 6.90 10.49
CA GLY A 250 4.60 7.36 11.88
C GLY A 250 4.11 8.80 12.00
N GLN A 251 3.21 9.07 12.94
CA GLN A 251 2.68 10.41 13.21
C GLN A 251 3.71 11.37 13.80
N LYS A 252 4.90 10.90 14.17
CA LYS A 252 5.98 11.77 14.63
C LYS A 252 6.31 12.83 13.57
N ASP A 253 6.29 12.44 12.30
CA ASP A 253 6.48 13.32 11.16
C ASP A 253 5.10 13.76 10.61
N ALA A 254 4.30 14.43 11.45
CA ALA A 254 2.90 14.73 11.15
C ALA A 254 2.69 15.49 9.82
N GLN A 255 3.58 16.46 9.51
CA GLN A 255 3.52 17.19 8.25
C GLN A 255 3.78 16.28 7.03
N GLN A 256 4.69 15.31 7.16
CA GLN A 256 4.91 14.30 6.12
C GLN A 256 3.65 13.46 5.91
N VAL A 257 3.01 13.00 6.99
CA VAL A 257 1.78 12.20 6.92
C VAL A 257 0.68 12.97 6.20
N ALA A 258 0.46 14.24 6.55
CA ALA A 258 -0.57 15.06 5.92
C ALA A 258 -0.28 15.35 4.44
N ILE A 259 0.98 15.64 4.10
CA ILE A 259 1.40 15.84 2.70
C ILE A 259 1.20 14.55 1.89
N VAL A 260 1.52 13.38 2.43
CA VAL A 260 1.27 12.09 1.75
C VAL A 260 -0.22 11.76 1.65
N GLN A 261 -1.04 12.14 2.64
CA GLN A 261 -2.49 12.02 2.54
C GLN A 261 -3.06 12.92 1.43
N ARG A 262 -2.53 14.14 1.28
CA ARG A 262 -2.89 15.05 0.17
C ARG A 262 -2.46 14.50 -1.19
N LEU A 263 -1.25 13.92 -1.30
CA LEU A 263 -0.83 13.21 -2.50
C LEU A 263 -1.88 12.18 -2.94
N VAL A 264 -2.35 11.36 -1.99
CA VAL A 264 -3.35 10.32 -2.25
C VAL A 264 -4.69 10.92 -2.68
N ALA A 265 -5.17 11.92 -1.95
CA ALA A 265 -6.46 12.56 -2.21
C ALA A 265 -6.48 13.36 -3.52
N ASP A 266 -5.48 14.22 -3.73
CA ASP A 266 -5.46 15.19 -4.82
C ASP A 266 -5.11 14.52 -6.17
N LEU A 267 -4.28 13.46 -6.15
CA LEU A 267 -3.89 12.72 -7.37
C LEU A 267 -4.63 11.40 -7.56
N ASN A 268 -5.65 11.11 -6.75
CA ASN A 268 -6.44 9.87 -6.80
C ASN A 268 -5.57 8.60 -6.76
N VAL A 269 -4.51 8.60 -5.95
CA VAL A 269 -3.61 7.44 -5.83
C VAL A 269 -4.36 6.33 -5.08
N PRO A 270 -4.47 5.11 -5.60
CA PRO A 270 -5.32 4.07 -5.00
C PRO A 270 -4.60 3.33 -3.86
N VAL A 271 -4.12 4.08 -2.86
CA VAL A 271 -3.43 3.60 -1.66
C VAL A 271 -4.13 4.14 -0.42
N THR A 272 -4.26 3.34 0.63
CA THR A 272 -4.77 3.82 1.93
C THR A 272 -3.59 4.22 2.82
N ILE A 273 -3.57 5.45 3.32
CA ILE A 273 -2.56 5.90 4.29
C ILE A 273 -3.03 5.53 5.70
N VAL A 274 -2.19 4.80 6.43
CA VAL A 274 -2.44 4.39 7.81
C VAL A 274 -1.46 5.14 8.74
N PRO A 275 -1.89 6.24 9.38
CA PRO A 275 -1.07 6.90 10.39
C PRO A 275 -0.95 6.01 11.63
N VAL A 276 0.26 5.92 12.19
CA VAL A 276 0.55 5.15 13.41
C VAL A 276 1.07 6.10 14.49
N ALA A 277 0.52 5.97 15.69
CA ALA A 277 0.83 6.83 16.83
C ALA A 277 2.33 6.88 17.15
N ILE A 278 2.75 8.02 17.71
CA ILE A 278 4.13 8.26 18.14
C ILE A 278 4.50 7.27 19.24
N VAL A 279 5.64 6.60 19.07
CA VAL A 279 6.27 5.79 20.13
C VAL A 279 7.24 6.66 20.90
N ARG A 280 7.21 6.56 22.22
CA ARG A 280 8.05 7.34 23.14
C ARG A 280 8.95 6.43 23.96
N GLU A 281 10.16 6.90 24.27
CA GLU A 281 11.06 6.29 25.26
C GLU A 281 10.40 6.36 26.66
N GLU A 282 10.90 5.61 27.64
CA GLU A 282 10.38 5.61 29.03
C GLU A 282 10.35 7.02 29.65
N GLY A 283 11.26 7.91 29.24
CA GLY A 283 11.29 9.31 29.65
C GLY A 283 10.29 10.24 28.96
N GLY A 284 9.55 9.77 27.95
CA GLY A 284 8.57 10.55 27.17
C GLY A 284 9.09 11.15 25.87
N LEU A 285 10.39 11.08 25.60
CA LEU A 285 10.99 11.55 24.35
C LEU A 285 10.46 10.73 23.16
N ALA A 286 10.00 11.39 22.10
CA ALA A 286 9.61 10.71 20.87
C ALA A 286 10.81 9.93 20.29
N MET A 287 10.61 8.65 19.95
CA MET A 287 11.69 7.82 19.40
C MET A 287 12.15 8.32 18.03
N SER A 288 13.45 8.45 17.85
CA SER A 288 14.08 8.83 16.58
C SER A 288 15.47 8.22 16.46
N SER A 289 15.88 7.84 15.24
CA SER A 289 17.28 7.49 14.94
C SER A 289 18.27 8.60 15.32
N ARG A 290 17.83 9.87 15.27
CA ARG A 290 18.62 11.04 15.67
C ARG A 290 18.86 11.15 17.18
N ASN A 291 18.11 10.43 18.02
CA ASN A 291 18.33 10.44 19.48
C ASN A 291 19.71 9.85 19.86
N THR A 292 20.34 9.08 18.98
CA THR A 292 21.70 8.54 19.15
C THR A 292 22.76 9.64 19.22
N TYR A 293 22.48 10.83 18.70
CA TYR A 293 23.41 11.97 18.73
C TYR A 293 23.35 12.77 20.04
N LEU A 294 22.38 12.49 20.91
CA LEU A 294 22.21 13.19 22.18
C LEU A 294 23.08 12.52 23.27
N ASP A 295 23.89 13.31 23.95
CA ASP A 295 24.46 12.92 25.24
C ASP A 295 23.40 12.92 26.36
N GLU A 296 23.76 12.45 27.54
CA GLU A 296 22.83 12.30 28.67
C GLU A 296 22.25 13.64 29.17
N GLU A 297 23.00 14.73 29.04
CA GLU A 297 22.53 16.07 29.41
C GLU A 297 21.52 16.60 28.38
N SER A 298 21.88 16.50 27.11
CA SER A 298 21.04 16.85 25.96
C SER A 298 19.74 16.03 25.96
N ARG A 299 19.82 14.73 26.26
CA ARG A 299 18.63 13.85 26.33
C ARG A 299 17.67 14.30 27.43
N ARG A 300 18.18 14.66 28.62
CA ARG A 300 17.37 15.20 29.72
C ARG A 300 16.79 16.57 29.38
N ALA A 301 17.54 17.43 28.69
CA ALA A 301 17.07 18.72 28.24
C ALA A 301 15.94 18.61 27.19
N ALA A 302 16.06 17.69 26.24
CA ALA A 302 15.08 17.44 25.19
C ALA A 302 13.69 17.04 25.71
N LEU A 303 13.58 16.51 26.94
CA LEU A 303 12.30 16.16 27.57
C LEU A 303 11.36 17.36 27.73
N VAL A 304 11.90 18.59 27.75
CA VAL A 304 11.07 19.81 27.82
C VAL A 304 10.03 19.85 26.69
N LEU A 305 10.39 19.37 25.49
CA LEU A 305 9.48 19.34 24.34
C LEU A 305 8.24 18.49 24.61
N SER A 306 8.45 17.23 24.98
CA SER A 306 7.36 16.28 25.24
C SER A 306 6.47 16.72 26.41
N ARG A 307 7.07 17.32 27.44
CA ARG A 307 6.34 17.83 28.62
C ARG A 307 5.52 19.07 28.28
N THR A 308 6.06 19.99 27.50
CA THR A 308 5.31 21.17 27.03
C THR A 308 4.13 20.75 26.19
N LEU A 309 4.31 19.83 25.23
CA LEU A 309 3.20 19.33 24.40
C LEU A 309 2.11 18.62 25.23
N ALA A 310 2.48 17.87 26.27
CA ALA A 310 1.52 17.25 27.17
C ALA A 310 0.67 18.29 27.92
N LEU A 311 1.29 19.39 28.37
CA LEU A 311 0.56 20.48 29.02
C LEU A 311 -0.38 21.21 28.05
N LEU A 312 0.05 21.45 26.81
CA LEU A 312 -0.82 22.03 25.78
C LEU A 312 -2.03 21.14 25.48
N ARG A 313 -1.84 19.82 25.50
CA ARG A 313 -2.95 18.87 25.39
C ARG A 313 -3.91 18.99 26.57
N GLU A 314 -3.41 19.09 27.80
CA GLU A 314 -4.26 19.28 28.99
C GLU A 314 -5.06 20.60 28.92
N GLU A 315 -4.42 21.69 28.49
CA GLU A 315 -5.06 22.99 28.27
C GLU A 315 -6.13 22.90 27.18
N GLY A 316 -5.81 22.29 26.03
CA GLY A 316 -6.73 22.11 24.92
C GLY A 316 -7.95 21.26 25.28
N LEU A 317 -7.75 20.17 26.01
CA LEU A 317 -8.84 19.30 26.48
C LEU A 317 -9.73 19.96 27.54
N SER A 318 -9.19 20.90 28.33
CA SER A 318 -9.93 21.56 29.41
C SER A 318 -10.62 22.86 29.00
N ARG A 319 -10.02 23.62 28.08
CA ARG A 319 -10.45 24.98 27.70
C ARG A 319 -10.72 25.15 26.21
N GLY A 320 -10.52 24.10 25.41
CA GLY A 320 -10.48 24.18 23.95
C GLY A 320 -9.16 24.77 23.45
N TYR A 321 -8.90 24.65 22.15
CA TYR A 321 -7.62 25.10 21.56
C TYR A 321 -7.36 26.61 21.73
N ALA A 322 -8.42 27.43 21.79
CA ALA A 322 -8.32 28.88 22.00
C ALA A 322 -7.88 29.26 23.42
N GLY A 323 -7.96 28.33 24.38
CA GLY A 323 -7.52 28.53 25.75
C GLY A 323 -6.06 28.12 26.01
N ILE A 324 -5.34 27.70 24.97
CA ILE A 324 -3.94 27.28 25.05
C ILE A 324 -3.02 28.51 25.09
N ASP A 325 -2.12 28.56 26.07
CA ASP A 325 -1.15 29.66 26.23
C ASP A 325 0.17 29.32 25.53
N LEU A 326 0.23 29.61 24.22
CA LEU A 326 1.44 29.38 23.43
C LEU A 326 2.63 30.25 23.87
N GLU A 327 2.41 31.44 24.40
CA GLU A 327 3.52 32.31 24.82
C GLU A 327 4.22 31.71 26.04
N SER A 328 3.45 31.30 27.07
CA SER A 328 3.99 30.59 28.23
C SER A 328 4.70 29.28 27.83
N ALA A 329 4.15 28.57 26.85
CA ALA A 329 4.74 27.34 26.35
C ALA A 329 6.09 27.56 25.64
N ARG A 330 6.21 28.63 24.83
CA ARG A 330 7.46 29.03 24.19
C ARG A 330 8.50 29.41 25.23
N SER A 331 8.15 30.27 26.20
CA SER A 331 9.07 30.68 27.28
C SER A 331 9.60 29.48 28.07
N ARG A 332 8.75 28.49 28.38
CA ARG A 332 9.17 27.27 29.09
C ARG A 332 10.23 26.45 28.34
N ILE A 333 10.17 26.42 27.01
CA ILE A 333 11.16 25.72 26.19
C ILE A 333 12.45 26.55 26.14
N GLU A 334 12.34 27.87 25.95
CA GLU A 334 13.49 28.78 25.84
C GLU A 334 14.26 28.95 27.15
N GLU A 335 13.59 28.86 28.31
CA GLU A 335 14.21 28.87 29.64
C GLU A 335 15.02 27.61 29.94
N ARG A 336 14.89 26.55 29.11
CA ARG A 336 15.64 25.32 29.32
C ARG A 336 17.05 25.44 28.73
N ASP A 337 18.04 25.50 29.61
CA ASP A 337 19.46 25.50 29.21
C ASP A 337 19.79 24.40 28.19
N GLY A 338 20.49 24.80 27.12
CA GLY A 338 20.92 23.92 26.04
C GLY A 338 19.83 23.57 25.02
N VAL A 339 18.65 24.21 25.08
CA VAL A 339 17.55 24.04 24.13
C VAL A 339 17.29 25.34 23.38
N GLU A 340 17.19 25.25 22.06
CA GLU A 340 16.78 26.35 21.19
C GLU A 340 15.45 25.97 20.52
N LEU A 341 14.44 26.82 20.65
CA LEU A 341 13.15 26.64 19.99
C LEU A 341 13.25 27.07 18.52
N ASP A 342 12.85 26.19 17.59
CA ASP A 342 12.73 26.54 16.16
C ASP A 342 11.31 27.04 15.87
N TYR A 343 10.30 26.24 16.21
CA TYR A 343 8.91 26.68 16.19
C TYR A 343 8.07 25.88 17.19
N LEU A 344 6.94 26.47 17.60
CA LEU A 344 5.86 25.82 18.33
C LEU A 344 4.53 26.44 17.88
N GLU A 345 3.67 25.64 17.27
CA GLU A 345 2.44 26.10 16.62
C GLU A 345 1.27 25.15 16.86
N ILE A 346 0.04 25.66 16.78
CA ILE A 346 -1.19 24.87 16.78
C ILE A 346 -1.80 24.94 15.39
N VAL A 347 -2.07 23.78 14.81
CA VAL A 347 -2.57 23.66 13.44
C VAL A 347 -3.77 22.72 13.34
N ASP A 348 -4.57 22.90 12.28
CA ASP A 348 -5.45 21.84 11.79
C ASP A 348 -4.58 20.73 11.18
N PRO A 349 -4.69 19.46 11.63
CA PRO A 349 -3.82 18.37 11.16
C PRO A 349 -4.03 17.97 9.69
N SER A 350 -5.07 18.49 9.01
CA SER A 350 -5.38 18.20 7.62
C SER A 350 -4.98 19.31 6.63
N THR A 351 -4.86 20.55 7.11
CA THR A 351 -4.51 21.71 6.27
C THR A 351 -3.24 22.41 6.71
N PHE A 352 -2.77 22.19 7.95
CA PHE A 352 -1.64 22.89 8.54
C PHE A 352 -1.83 24.42 8.60
N ASP A 353 -3.09 24.87 8.52
CA ASP A 353 -3.48 26.24 8.82
C ASP A 353 -3.80 26.39 10.31
N ALA A 354 -3.89 27.63 10.79
CA ALA A 354 -4.37 27.90 12.13
C ALA A 354 -5.82 27.34 12.31
N PRO A 355 -6.12 26.65 13.42
CA PRO A 355 -7.46 26.16 13.69
C PRO A 355 -8.46 27.31 13.81
N THR A 356 -9.68 27.05 13.38
CA THR A 356 -10.80 27.99 13.44
C THR A 356 -11.84 27.49 14.45
N GLU A 357 -12.85 28.32 14.77
CA GLU A 357 -13.94 27.89 15.67
C GLU A 357 -14.73 26.68 15.13
N ALA A 358 -14.64 26.42 13.82
CA ALA A 358 -15.25 25.25 13.17
C ALA A 358 -14.33 24.01 13.16
N SER A 359 -13.06 24.15 13.58
CA SER A 359 -12.12 23.03 13.61
C SER A 359 -12.55 22.03 14.69
N THR A 360 -12.68 20.78 14.27
CA THR A 360 -13.02 19.63 15.16
C THR A 360 -11.78 18.89 15.66
N ARG A 361 -10.60 19.29 15.17
CA ARG A 361 -9.30 18.75 15.52
C ARG A 361 -8.28 19.89 15.56
N ALA A 362 -7.33 19.79 16.46
CA ALA A 362 -6.18 20.68 16.53
C ALA A 362 -4.98 19.90 17.05
N MET A 363 -3.79 20.23 16.54
CA MET A 363 -2.55 19.58 16.89
C MET A 363 -1.50 20.62 17.23
N ALA A 364 -0.88 20.50 18.40
CA ALA A 364 0.33 21.23 18.73
C ALA A 364 1.53 20.52 18.11
N MET A 365 2.40 21.26 17.42
CA MET A 365 3.63 20.73 16.83
C MET A 365 4.79 21.66 17.11
N ALA A 366 5.96 21.08 17.35
CA ALA A 366 7.16 21.84 17.67
C ALA A 366 8.44 21.18 17.19
N ALA A 367 9.44 22.02 16.95
CA ALA A 367 10.80 21.63 16.69
C ALA A 367 11.77 22.39 17.61
N ILE A 368 12.79 21.69 18.12
CA ILE A 368 13.85 22.25 18.95
C ILE A 368 15.22 21.77 18.48
N ARG A 369 16.28 22.50 18.83
CA ARG A 369 17.67 22.06 18.71
C ARG A 369 18.26 21.83 20.09
N VAL A 370 18.92 20.68 20.27
CA VAL A 370 19.61 20.30 21.51
C VAL A 370 20.91 19.58 21.15
N GLY A 371 22.05 20.05 21.66
CA GLY A 371 23.35 19.44 21.37
C GLY A 371 23.66 19.32 19.86
N GLY A 372 23.23 20.30 19.05
CA GLY A 372 23.37 20.28 17.59
C GLY A 372 22.36 19.39 16.85
N THR A 373 21.54 18.62 17.56
CA THR A 373 20.51 17.75 16.98
C THR A 373 19.17 18.47 16.93
N ARG A 374 18.52 18.47 15.76
CA ARG A 374 17.16 19.00 15.60
C ARG A 374 16.12 17.91 15.81
N LEU A 375 15.26 18.09 16.80
CA LEU A 375 14.20 17.18 17.20
C LEU A 375 12.84 17.78 16.86
N ILE A 376 11.87 16.92 16.53
CA ILE A 376 10.49 17.30 16.26
C ILE A 376 9.55 16.43 17.10
N ASP A 377 8.43 16.98 17.49
CA ASP A 377 7.37 16.28 18.19
C ASP A 377 6.02 16.97 17.97
N ASN A 378 4.92 16.25 18.17
CA ASN A 378 3.57 16.79 18.05
C ASN A 378 2.59 16.02 18.94
N MET A 379 1.45 16.64 19.21
CA MET A 379 0.38 16.06 20.03
C MET A 379 -0.97 16.65 19.65
N ASP A 380 -1.99 15.80 19.48
CA ASP A 380 -3.38 16.25 19.35
C ASP A 380 -3.81 16.95 20.65
N VAL A 381 -4.43 18.13 20.52
CA VAL A 381 -4.88 19.01 21.62
C VAL A 381 -6.40 19.28 21.60
N LEU A 382 -7.11 18.81 20.57
CA LEU A 382 -8.57 18.83 20.48
C LEU A 382 -9.09 17.52 19.91
#